data_AF-Q9V2A3-F1
#
_entry.id   AF-Q9V2A3-F1
#
_cell.length_a   1.000
_cell.length_b   1.000
_cell.length_c   1.000
_cell.angle_alpha   90.00
_cell.angle_beta   90.00
_cell.angle_gamma   90.00
#
_symmetry.space_group_name_H-M   'P 1'
#
loop_
_entity.id
_entity.type
_entity.pdbx_description
1 polymer ?
#
loop_
_entity_poly.entity_id
_entity_poly.type
_entity_poly.pdbx_seq_one_letter_code
_entity_poly.pdbx_strand_id
1 'polypeptide(L)'
;MRQDVLYLSLSLVFLLLSNLLSSVEPKDILDASEGDLVEFSGVCGYSSGDFSILTDGKMSIPVYAPLKVGKVYKVIGVYRNGGIKPREITNGSVELETIVGAYWFDYAPSILTPRRVYLKYPINASPGDIVEVKGAFFGSKLVPVSYKKLGHIEEPKDGYPLEIEGRVVKGGNPSYVKWRGRTIKVYLKDNASLETGSFVNVLGIVRVYGNKITMYAYNVTVIEHEGAD
;
A
#
# COMPACT_ATOMS: atom_id res chain seq x y z
N MET A 1 -55.72 33.74 -18.02
CA MET A 1 -56.03 32.33 -17.67
C MET A 1 -55.62 31.33 -18.77
N ARG A 2 -56.10 31.45 -20.02
CA ARG A 2 -55.77 30.47 -21.09
C ARG A 2 -54.32 30.57 -21.60
N GLN A 3 -53.74 31.76 -21.62
CA GLN A 3 -52.32 31.99 -21.97
C GLN A 3 -51.37 31.54 -20.84
N ASP A 4 -51.73 31.76 -19.58
CA ASP A 4 -50.91 31.39 -18.42
C ASP A 4 -50.72 29.87 -18.30
N VAL A 5 -51.79 29.10 -18.56
CA VAL A 5 -51.74 27.63 -18.63
C VAL A 5 -50.86 27.13 -19.79
N LEU A 6 -50.83 27.89 -20.90
CA LEU A 6 -50.04 27.56 -22.08
C LEU A 6 -48.54 27.82 -21.84
N TYR A 7 -48.19 28.90 -21.14
CA TYR A 7 -46.81 29.17 -20.73
C TYR A 7 -46.30 28.18 -19.66
N LEU A 8 -47.15 27.80 -18.70
CA LEU A 8 -46.83 26.79 -17.69
C LEU A 8 -46.61 25.40 -18.29
N SER A 9 -47.41 25.02 -19.29
CA SER A 9 -47.20 23.75 -19.99
C SER A 9 -45.94 23.78 -20.87
N LEU A 10 -45.66 24.89 -21.55
CA LEU A 10 -44.43 25.04 -22.33
C LEU A 10 -43.16 24.98 -21.45
N SER A 11 -43.19 25.60 -20.27
CA SER A 11 -42.04 25.58 -19.35
C SER A 11 -41.82 24.18 -18.75
N LEU A 12 -42.89 23.46 -18.43
CA LEU A 12 -42.80 22.08 -17.96
C LEU A 12 -42.24 21.15 -19.04
N VAL A 13 -42.70 21.30 -20.28
CA VAL A 13 -42.19 20.57 -21.44
C VAL A 13 -40.72 20.90 -21.69
N PHE A 14 -40.32 22.17 -21.58
CA PHE A 14 -38.92 22.58 -21.71
C PHE A 14 -38.04 21.98 -20.61
N LEU A 15 -38.49 21.95 -19.36
CA LEU A 15 -37.78 21.32 -18.25
C LEU A 15 -37.67 19.81 -18.41
N LEU A 16 -38.73 19.15 -18.88
CA LEU A 16 -38.73 17.71 -19.19
C LEU A 16 -37.77 17.38 -20.33
N LEU A 17 -37.83 18.12 -21.45
CA LEU A 17 -36.93 17.95 -22.59
C LEU A 17 -35.48 18.25 -22.22
N SER A 18 -35.26 19.30 -21.42
CA SER A 18 -33.93 19.66 -20.94
C SER A 18 -33.35 18.55 -20.04
N ASN A 19 -34.15 17.94 -19.16
CA ASN A 19 -33.70 16.79 -18.36
C ASN A 19 -33.43 15.55 -19.22
N LEU A 20 -34.28 15.25 -20.21
CA LEU A 20 -34.06 14.12 -21.13
C LEU A 20 -32.83 14.30 -22.02
N LEU A 21 -32.58 15.51 -22.53
CA LEU A 21 -31.43 15.83 -23.38
C LEU A 21 -30.13 16.00 -22.56
N SER A 22 -30.23 16.16 -21.24
CA SER A 22 -29.08 16.29 -20.35
C SER A 22 -28.47 14.95 -19.92
N SER A 23 -29.08 13.81 -20.28
CA SER A 23 -28.46 12.49 -20.11
C SER A 23 -27.39 12.26 -21.17
N VAL A 24 -26.36 13.09 -21.16
CA VAL A 24 -25.15 12.86 -21.95
C VAL A 24 -24.40 11.72 -21.28
N GLU A 25 -24.18 10.62 -22.01
CA GLU A 25 -23.38 9.51 -21.50
C GLU A 25 -21.94 9.99 -21.23
N PRO A 26 -21.36 9.64 -20.07
CA PRO A 26 -19.98 9.99 -19.78
C PRO A 26 -19.03 9.38 -20.83
N LYS A 27 -18.08 10.20 -21.30
CA LYS A 27 -17.00 9.72 -22.18
C LYS A 27 -15.90 9.06 -21.37
N ASP A 28 -15.14 8.19 -22.04
CA ASP A 28 -13.84 7.76 -21.53
C ASP A 28 -12.92 8.98 -21.41
N ILE A 29 -12.15 9.00 -20.34
CA ILE A 29 -11.26 10.10 -20.01
C ILE A 29 -10.09 10.24 -20.99
N LEU A 30 -9.70 9.16 -21.69
CA LEU A 30 -8.63 9.20 -22.70
C LEU A 30 -9.05 9.99 -23.94
N ASP A 31 -10.36 10.05 -24.22
CA ASP A 31 -10.94 10.73 -25.38
C ASP A 31 -11.64 12.06 -24.98
N ALA A 32 -11.57 12.44 -23.71
CA ALA A 32 -12.30 13.58 -23.17
C ALA A 32 -11.63 14.92 -23.52
N SER A 33 -12.46 15.88 -23.94
CA SER A 33 -12.09 17.27 -24.12
C SER A 33 -12.57 18.13 -22.95
N GLU A 34 -12.03 19.34 -22.83
CA GLU A 34 -12.44 20.30 -21.80
C GLU A 34 -13.96 20.53 -21.84
N GLY A 35 -14.62 20.35 -20.69
CA GLY A 35 -16.08 20.51 -20.55
C GLY A 35 -16.88 19.22 -20.74
N ASP A 36 -16.28 18.13 -21.21
CA ASP A 36 -16.96 16.84 -21.35
C ASP A 36 -17.35 16.25 -19.98
N LEU A 37 -18.48 15.53 -19.97
CA LEU A 37 -18.84 14.68 -18.84
C LEU A 37 -18.03 13.39 -18.94
N VAL A 38 -17.31 13.03 -17.88
CA VAL A 38 -16.45 11.85 -17.81
C VAL A 38 -16.77 11.00 -16.61
N GLU A 39 -16.48 9.71 -16.73
CA GLU A 39 -16.52 8.74 -15.65
C GLU A 39 -15.13 8.16 -15.43
N PHE A 40 -14.69 8.10 -14.18
CA PHE A 40 -13.45 7.43 -13.82
C PHE A 40 -13.60 6.65 -12.52
N SER A 41 -13.08 5.41 -12.50
CA SER A 41 -13.01 4.59 -11.28
C SER A 41 -11.57 4.31 -10.92
N GLY A 42 -11.21 4.53 -9.65
CA GLY A 42 -9.84 4.31 -9.20
C GLY A 42 -9.66 4.38 -7.69
N VAL A 43 -8.48 3.97 -7.23
CA VAL A 43 -8.05 4.07 -5.85
C VAL A 43 -7.52 5.48 -5.59
N CYS A 44 -7.95 6.10 -4.50
CA CYS A 44 -7.35 7.36 -4.04
C CYS A 44 -5.93 7.10 -3.52
N GLY A 45 -4.92 7.48 -4.31
CA GLY A 45 -3.51 7.34 -3.97
C GLY A 45 -2.92 8.55 -3.26
N TYR A 46 -3.60 9.69 -3.34
CA TYR A 46 -3.21 10.95 -2.71
C TYR A 46 -4.44 11.84 -2.50
N SER A 47 -4.47 12.57 -1.38
CA SER A 47 -5.46 13.62 -1.10
C SER A 47 -4.81 14.71 -0.27
N SER A 48 -5.09 15.98 -0.59
CA SER A 48 -4.63 17.14 0.16
C SER A 48 -5.57 18.32 -0.07
N GLY A 49 -6.09 18.91 1.02
CA GLY A 49 -7.06 20.00 0.93
C GLY A 49 -8.26 19.62 0.06
N ASP A 50 -8.55 20.43 -0.95
CA ASP A 50 -9.72 20.28 -1.81
C ASP A 50 -9.49 19.43 -3.07
N PHE A 51 -8.37 18.70 -3.14
CA PHE A 51 -8.08 17.85 -4.28
C PHE A 51 -7.52 16.48 -3.88
N SER A 52 -7.76 15.51 -4.77
CA SER A 52 -7.30 14.13 -4.67
C SER A 52 -6.77 13.65 -6.01
N ILE A 53 -6.04 12.54 -6.01
CA ILE A 53 -5.63 11.85 -7.23
C ILE A 53 -6.10 10.40 -7.14
N LEU A 54 -6.92 10.00 -8.11
CA LEU A 54 -7.35 8.63 -8.29
C LEU A 54 -6.44 7.93 -9.30
N THR A 55 -6.18 6.64 -9.10
CA THR A 55 -5.46 5.80 -10.07
C THR A 55 -6.13 4.45 -10.22
N ASP A 56 -6.14 3.93 -11.44
CA ASP A 56 -6.56 2.57 -11.77
C ASP A 56 -5.35 1.61 -11.94
N GLY A 57 -4.14 2.08 -11.63
CA GLY A 57 -2.88 1.36 -11.84
C GLY A 57 -2.22 1.62 -13.19
N LYS A 58 -2.95 2.15 -14.18
CA LYS A 58 -2.44 2.48 -15.52
C LYS A 58 -2.30 3.98 -15.71
N MET A 59 -3.29 4.74 -15.26
CA MET A 59 -3.34 6.18 -15.31
C MET A 59 -3.68 6.80 -13.95
N SER A 60 -3.44 8.09 -13.82
CA SER A 60 -3.72 8.85 -12.59
C SER A 60 -4.38 10.17 -12.96
N ILE A 61 -5.46 10.50 -12.27
CA ILE A 61 -6.33 11.62 -12.63
C ILE A 61 -6.64 12.45 -11.38
N PRO A 62 -6.37 13.77 -11.42
CA PRO A 62 -6.81 14.69 -10.38
C PRO A 62 -8.34 14.76 -10.29
N VAL A 63 -8.85 14.77 -9.07
CA VAL A 63 -10.26 15.01 -8.75
C VAL A 63 -10.33 16.18 -7.78
N TYR A 64 -11.10 17.21 -8.12
CA TYR A 64 -11.27 18.41 -7.30
C TYR A 64 -12.28 18.17 -6.16
N ALA A 65 -11.98 17.18 -5.32
CA ALA A 65 -12.65 16.93 -4.06
C ALA A 65 -11.69 16.23 -3.08
N PRO A 66 -11.88 16.41 -1.76
CA PRO A 66 -11.20 15.64 -0.74
C PRO A 66 -11.72 14.20 -0.72
N LEU A 67 -10.82 13.21 -0.90
CA LEU A 67 -11.15 11.79 -0.88
C LEU A 67 -10.29 11.05 0.15
N LYS A 68 -10.84 9.99 0.74
CA LYS A 68 -10.06 9.16 1.66
C LYS A 68 -9.07 8.29 0.89
N VAL A 69 -7.77 8.44 1.18
CA VAL A 69 -6.69 7.61 0.65
C VAL A 69 -6.94 6.12 0.94
N GLY A 70 -6.65 5.26 -0.03
CA GLY A 70 -6.82 3.81 0.08
C GLY A 70 -8.25 3.31 -0.11
N LYS A 71 -9.16 4.17 -0.58
CA LYS A 71 -10.52 3.80 -0.95
C LYS A 71 -10.70 3.86 -2.47
N VAL A 72 -11.58 3.01 -2.97
CA VAL A 72 -11.97 2.95 -4.38
C VAL A 72 -13.19 3.84 -4.57
N TYR A 73 -13.11 4.74 -5.53
CA TYR A 73 -14.22 5.63 -5.90
C TYR A 73 -14.55 5.48 -7.37
N LYS A 74 -15.82 5.68 -7.68
CA LYS A 74 -16.30 6.02 -9.01
C LYS A 74 -16.70 7.49 -8.98
N VAL A 75 -16.18 8.27 -9.91
CA VAL A 75 -16.42 9.70 -10.01
C VAL A 75 -17.01 10.01 -11.37
N ILE A 76 -18.16 10.68 -11.36
CA ILE A 76 -18.77 11.25 -12.57
C ILE A 76 -18.70 12.76 -12.43
N GLY A 77 -18.14 13.45 -13.43
CA GLY A 77 -17.92 14.88 -13.34
C GLY A 77 -17.52 15.52 -14.66
N VAL A 78 -17.28 16.82 -14.61
CA VAL A 78 -16.85 17.59 -15.78
C VAL A 78 -15.33 17.58 -15.84
N TYR A 79 -14.77 17.17 -16.97
CA TYR A 79 -13.33 17.26 -17.20
C TYR A 79 -12.93 18.72 -17.40
N ARG A 80 -12.01 19.19 -16.55
CA ARG A 80 -11.58 20.59 -16.53
C ARG A 80 -10.13 20.68 -16.09
N ASN A 81 -9.29 21.43 -16.81
CA ASN A 81 -7.88 21.68 -16.46
C ASN A 81 -7.08 20.38 -16.16
N GLY A 82 -7.35 19.30 -16.89
CA GLY A 82 -6.65 18.02 -16.69
C GLY A 82 -7.14 17.20 -15.49
N GLY A 83 -8.25 17.58 -14.86
CA GLY A 83 -8.84 16.85 -13.74
C GLY A 83 -10.36 16.78 -13.83
N ILE A 84 -10.98 16.09 -12.88
CA ILE A 84 -12.43 15.94 -12.82
C ILE A 84 -12.98 16.87 -11.74
N LYS A 85 -13.87 17.78 -12.12
CA LYS A 85 -14.76 18.48 -11.17
C LYS A 85 -15.98 17.59 -10.90
N PRO A 86 -16.08 16.95 -9.72
CA PRO A 86 -17.08 15.93 -9.48
C PRO A 86 -18.49 16.51 -9.43
N ARG A 87 -19.45 15.79 -10.04
CA ARG A 87 -20.89 15.96 -9.81
C ARG A 87 -21.40 14.88 -8.86
N GLU A 88 -20.86 13.68 -9.01
CA GLU A 88 -21.21 12.51 -8.21
C GLU A 88 -19.94 11.74 -7.83
N ILE A 89 -19.88 11.28 -6.58
CA ILE A 89 -18.81 10.45 -6.03
C ILE A 89 -19.46 9.29 -5.29
N THR A 90 -19.19 8.08 -5.75
CA THR A 90 -19.72 6.85 -5.16
C THR A 90 -18.62 5.83 -4.92
N ASN A 91 -18.95 4.73 -4.25
CA ASN A 91 -18.03 3.60 -4.12
C ASN A 91 -17.81 2.98 -5.51
N GLY A 92 -16.55 2.89 -5.93
CA GLY A 92 -16.19 2.34 -7.23
C GLY A 92 -15.82 0.86 -7.17
N SER A 93 -15.61 0.30 -8.36
CA SER A 93 -14.97 -0.99 -8.56
C SER A 93 -13.82 -0.81 -9.55
N VAL A 94 -12.68 -1.39 -9.23
CA VAL A 94 -11.49 -1.40 -10.09
C VAL A 94 -10.77 -2.71 -9.89
N GLU A 95 -10.13 -3.21 -10.95
CA GLU A 95 -9.27 -4.37 -10.84
C GLU A 95 -8.06 -4.02 -9.97
N LEU A 96 -7.89 -4.74 -8.86
CA LEU A 96 -6.80 -4.53 -7.92
C LEU A 96 -5.71 -5.59 -8.14
N GLU A 97 -4.47 -5.14 -8.16
CA GLU A 97 -3.33 -6.05 -8.12
C GLU A 97 -3.26 -6.75 -6.76
N THR A 98 -2.94 -8.04 -6.79
CA THR A 98 -2.78 -8.87 -5.60
C THR A 98 -1.32 -9.28 -5.45
N ILE A 99 -0.68 -8.85 -4.37
CA ILE A 99 0.72 -9.15 -4.05
C ILE A 99 0.79 -9.99 -2.79
N VAL A 100 1.49 -11.13 -2.86
CA VAL A 100 1.73 -12.01 -1.73
C VAL A 100 3.23 -12.04 -1.40
N GLY A 101 3.57 -11.79 -0.14
CA GLY A 101 4.96 -11.83 0.32
C GLY A 101 5.09 -11.48 1.80
N ALA A 102 6.32 -11.34 2.27
CA ALA A 102 6.56 -10.97 3.67
C ALA A 102 6.57 -9.46 3.86
N TYR A 103 5.85 -8.97 4.87
CA TYR A 103 5.87 -7.58 5.24
C TYR A 103 7.23 -7.18 5.82
N TRP A 104 7.71 -6.02 5.41
CA TRP A 104 8.94 -5.43 5.90
C TRP A 104 8.84 -3.92 5.99
N PHE A 105 9.36 -3.36 7.08
CA PHE A 105 9.41 -1.92 7.30
C PHE A 105 10.81 -1.54 7.80
N ASP A 106 11.62 -0.98 6.91
CA ASP A 106 12.88 -0.35 7.26
C ASP A 106 12.76 1.18 7.19
N TYR A 107 13.01 1.75 6.01
CA TYR A 107 12.78 3.14 5.66
C TYR A 107 11.40 3.34 5.02
N ALA A 108 10.91 2.32 4.30
CA ALA A 108 9.62 2.36 3.64
C ALA A 108 8.87 1.03 3.81
N PRO A 109 7.54 1.06 3.97
CA PRO A 109 6.74 -0.16 4.01
C PRO A 109 6.86 -0.89 2.69
N SER A 110 7.09 -2.20 2.74
CA SER A 110 7.27 -3.03 1.55
C SER A 110 6.81 -4.46 1.76
N ILE A 111 6.47 -5.11 0.65
CA ILE A 111 6.24 -6.56 0.57
C ILE A 111 7.43 -7.18 -0.13
N LEU A 112 8.12 -8.06 0.58
CA LEU A 112 9.25 -8.82 0.10
C LEU A 112 8.73 -10.02 -0.67
N THR A 113 8.86 -9.94 -1.99
CA THR A 113 8.73 -11.03 -2.94
C THR A 113 10.11 -11.24 -3.61
N PRO A 114 10.29 -12.13 -4.61
CA PRO A 114 11.51 -12.12 -5.42
C PRO A 114 11.90 -10.73 -5.95
N ARG A 115 10.91 -9.84 -6.16
CA ARG A 115 11.11 -8.41 -6.38
C ARG A 115 10.46 -7.61 -5.24
N ARG A 116 11.19 -6.70 -4.61
CA ARG A 116 10.64 -5.85 -3.54
C ARG A 116 9.54 -4.96 -4.10
N VAL A 117 8.36 -4.99 -3.49
CA VAL A 117 7.22 -4.11 -3.83
C VAL A 117 7.05 -3.08 -2.72
N TYR A 118 7.18 -1.79 -3.05
CA TYR A 118 7.01 -0.72 -2.07
C TYR A 118 5.54 -0.35 -1.91
N LEU A 119 5.11 -0.16 -0.68
CA LEU A 119 3.78 0.36 -0.35
C LEU A 119 3.84 1.89 -0.21
N LYS A 120 2.73 2.55 -0.54
CA LYS A 120 2.58 4.00 -0.37
C LYS A 120 2.50 4.40 1.11
N TYR A 121 1.88 3.55 1.93
CA TYR A 121 1.74 3.70 3.39
C TYR A 121 1.79 2.33 4.07
N PRO A 122 2.13 2.28 5.37
CA PRO A 122 2.20 1.03 6.11
C PRO A 122 0.83 0.37 6.27
N ILE A 123 0.85 -0.94 6.43
CA ILE A 123 -0.29 -1.75 6.85
C ILE A 123 -0.05 -2.24 8.28
N ASN A 124 -1.10 -2.64 8.98
CA ASN A 124 -0.98 -3.17 10.35
C ASN A 124 -0.52 -4.64 10.32
N ALA A 125 0.74 -4.83 9.95
CA ALA A 125 1.46 -6.10 9.92
C ALA A 125 2.82 -5.94 10.61
N SER A 126 3.32 -7.03 11.18
CA SER A 126 4.65 -7.08 11.79
C SER A 126 5.68 -7.51 10.74
N PRO A 127 6.94 -7.04 10.83
CA PRO A 127 8.02 -7.59 10.00
C PRO A 127 8.05 -9.12 10.10
N GLY A 128 8.07 -9.84 8.97
CA GLY A 128 7.97 -11.31 8.98
C GLY A 128 6.57 -11.86 8.69
N ASP A 129 5.51 -11.07 8.88
CA ASP A 129 4.15 -11.50 8.54
C ASP A 129 4.04 -11.76 7.03
N ILE A 130 3.58 -12.95 6.65
CA ILE A 130 3.19 -13.23 5.27
C ILE A 130 1.81 -12.63 5.05
N VAL A 131 1.69 -11.74 4.07
CA VAL A 131 0.46 -11.00 3.78
C VAL A 131 0.09 -11.11 2.31
N GLU A 132 -1.21 -11.16 2.04
CA GLU A 132 -1.80 -10.85 0.75
C GLU A 132 -2.29 -9.40 0.79
N VAL A 133 -1.78 -8.56 -0.11
CA VAL A 133 -2.17 -7.15 -0.23
C VAL A 133 -2.86 -6.92 -1.56
N LYS A 134 -4.02 -6.29 -1.53
CA LYS A 134 -4.75 -5.84 -2.72
C LYS A 134 -4.67 -4.33 -2.84
N GLY A 135 -4.28 -3.82 -4.01
CA GLY A 135 -4.12 -2.38 -4.24
C GLY A 135 -3.96 -2.01 -5.70
N ALA A 136 -3.72 -0.72 -5.96
CA ALA A 136 -3.39 -0.21 -7.30
C ALA A 136 -2.07 0.55 -7.24
N PHE A 137 -1.27 0.50 -8.31
CA PHE A 137 -0.02 1.24 -8.36
C PHE A 137 -0.26 2.73 -8.59
N PHE A 138 0.41 3.55 -7.79
CA PHE A 138 0.52 4.99 -7.96
C PHE A 138 2.00 5.33 -8.20
N GLY A 139 2.40 5.38 -9.47
CA GLY A 139 3.80 5.38 -9.87
C GLY A 139 4.48 4.07 -9.47
N SER A 140 5.60 4.14 -8.74
CA SER A 140 6.37 2.94 -8.33
C SER A 140 5.89 2.30 -7.02
N LYS A 141 4.84 2.82 -6.39
CA LYS A 141 4.36 2.35 -5.08
C LYS A 141 2.93 1.83 -5.18
N LEU A 142 2.66 0.71 -4.53
CA LEU A 142 1.32 0.14 -4.40
C LEU A 142 0.54 0.90 -3.32
N VAL A 143 -0.67 1.33 -3.63
CA VAL A 143 -1.63 1.93 -2.69
C VAL A 143 -2.50 0.80 -2.12
N PRO A 144 -2.28 0.33 -0.87
CA PRO A 144 -3.01 -0.82 -0.37
C PRO A 144 -4.45 -0.45 -0.01
N VAL A 145 -5.42 -1.15 -0.60
CA VAL A 145 -6.86 -1.00 -0.35
C VAL A 145 -7.32 -1.97 0.75
N SER A 146 -6.79 -3.19 0.72
CA SER A 146 -7.06 -4.22 1.73
C SER A 146 -5.87 -5.16 1.85
N TYR A 147 -5.77 -5.85 2.98
CA TYR A 147 -4.77 -6.90 3.15
C TYR A 147 -5.32 -7.99 4.07
N LYS A 148 -4.74 -9.18 3.94
CA LYS A 148 -5.00 -10.34 4.79
C LYS A 148 -3.68 -10.94 5.27
N LYS A 149 -3.56 -11.20 6.57
CA LYS A 149 -2.44 -11.98 7.12
C LYS A 149 -2.65 -13.46 6.81
N LEU A 150 -1.64 -14.10 6.26
CA LEU A 150 -1.63 -15.52 5.87
C LEU A 150 -0.80 -16.38 6.82
N GLY A 151 0.14 -15.78 7.56
CA GLY A 151 1.00 -16.47 8.50
C GLY A 151 2.21 -15.61 8.87
N HIS A 152 3.24 -16.25 9.41
CA HIS A 152 4.50 -15.60 9.77
C HIS A 152 5.68 -16.46 9.32
N ILE A 153 6.82 -15.85 9.01
CA ILE A 153 8.02 -16.59 8.63
C ILE A 153 8.71 -17.16 9.85
N GLU A 154 8.75 -18.50 9.91
CA GLU A 154 9.40 -19.22 11.00
C GLU A 154 10.75 -19.84 10.60
N GLU A 155 11.03 -19.93 9.31
CA GLU A 155 12.21 -20.57 8.76
C GLU A 155 13.01 -19.63 7.86
N PRO A 156 14.35 -19.74 7.84
CA PRO A 156 15.22 -18.86 7.08
C PRO A 156 14.98 -19.03 5.58
N LYS A 157 14.61 -17.94 4.91
CA LYS A 157 14.43 -17.87 3.46
C LYS A 157 15.27 -16.72 2.90
N ASP A 158 15.96 -16.96 1.78
CA ASP A 158 16.87 -15.95 1.21
C ASP A 158 16.13 -14.67 0.82
N GLY A 159 16.60 -13.54 1.35
CA GLY A 159 16.03 -12.21 1.11
C GLY A 159 14.80 -11.88 1.96
N TYR A 160 14.40 -12.74 2.89
CA TYR A 160 13.22 -12.56 3.73
C TYR A 160 13.58 -12.19 5.17
N PRO A 161 12.65 -11.56 5.90
CA PRO A 161 12.83 -11.25 7.31
C PRO A 161 12.64 -12.51 8.15
N LEU A 162 13.43 -12.59 9.22
CA LEU A 162 13.32 -13.62 10.24
C LEU A 162 13.61 -12.99 11.60
N GLU A 163 12.80 -13.36 12.58
CA GLU A 163 13.02 -13.08 13.99
C GLU A 163 13.54 -14.36 14.67
N ILE A 164 14.64 -14.24 15.40
CA ILE A 164 15.26 -15.35 16.12
C ILE A 164 15.55 -14.97 17.56
N GLU A 165 15.38 -15.93 18.46
CA GLU A 165 15.84 -15.84 19.85
C GLU A 165 16.92 -16.89 20.09
N GLY A 166 18.06 -16.47 20.61
CA GLY A 166 19.20 -17.39 20.72
C GLY A 166 20.34 -16.86 21.57
N ARG A 167 21.21 -17.78 21.97
CA ARG A 167 22.41 -17.46 22.75
C ARG A 167 23.58 -17.11 21.84
N VAL A 168 24.30 -16.05 22.18
CA VAL A 168 25.52 -15.64 21.46
C VAL A 168 26.66 -16.58 21.82
N VAL A 169 27.12 -17.38 20.86
CA VAL A 169 28.23 -18.34 21.05
C VAL A 169 29.59 -17.74 20.71
N LYS A 170 29.60 -16.65 19.93
CA LYS A 170 30.79 -15.84 19.65
C LYS A 170 30.36 -14.39 19.47
N GLY A 171 30.80 -13.53 20.37
CA GLY A 171 30.55 -12.10 20.33
C GLY A 171 31.28 -11.35 19.21
N GLY A 172 31.06 -10.03 19.15
CA GLY A 172 31.62 -9.11 18.15
C GLY A 172 30.62 -8.69 17.06
N ASN A 173 31.14 -8.20 15.93
CA ASN A 173 30.37 -7.87 14.72
C ASN A 173 31.20 -8.27 13.48
N PRO A 174 30.88 -9.41 12.82
CA PRO A 174 29.69 -10.22 13.03
C PRO A 174 29.75 -11.07 14.31
N SER A 175 28.62 -11.24 14.96
CA SER A 175 28.41 -12.20 16.04
C SER A 175 27.86 -13.53 15.50
N TYR A 176 27.90 -14.57 16.32
CA TYR A 176 27.31 -15.89 16.00
C TYR A 176 26.30 -16.27 17.07
N VAL A 177 25.05 -16.49 16.65
CA VAL A 177 23.91 -16.78 17.53
C VAL A 177 23.45 -18.22 17.29
N LYS A 178 23.26 -18.99 18.36
CA LYS A 178 22.72 -20.35 18.32
C LYS A 178 21.19 -20.30 18.35
N TRP A 179 20.54 -20.81 17.31
CA TRP A 179 19.08 -20.84 17.16
C TRP A 179 18.64 -22.19 16.55
N ARG A 180 17.69 -22.87 17.19
CA ARG A 180 17.14 -24.19 16.76
C ARG A 180 18.22 -25.20 16.31
N GLY A 181 19.28 -25.34 17.09
CA GLY A 181 20.41 -26.25 16.78
C GLY A 181 21.38 -25.75 15.69
N ARG A 182 21.06 -24.67 15.00
CA ARG A 182 21.90 -24.03 13.97
C ARG A 182 22.65 -22.83 14.54
N THR A 183 23.71 -22.40 13.85
CA THR A 183 24.45 -21.18 14.18
C THR A 183 24.25 -20.17 13.05
N ILE A 184 23.74 -19.00 13.39
CA ILE A 184 23.47 -17.91 12.46
C ILE A 184 24.54 -16.84 12.64
N LYS A 185 25.16 -16.41 11.53
CA LYS A 185 26.11 -15.30 11.52
C LYS A 185 25.34 -13.98 11.44
N VAL A 186 25.44 -13.12 12.44
CA VAL A 186 24.65 -11.89 12.56
C VAL A 186 25.56 -10.67 12.38
N TYR A 187 25.25 -9.83 11.39
CA TYR A 187 25.87 -8.52 11.21
C TYR A 187 24.99 -7.45 11.85
N LEU A 188 25.59 -6.63 12.71
CA LEU A 188 24.91 -5.58 13.48
C LEU A 188 25.13 -4.21 12.82
N LYS A 189 24.18 -3.30 12.99
CA LYS A 189 24.27 -1.91 12.52
C LYS A 189 25.10 -1.05 13.46
N ASP A 190 25.49 0.14 12.99
CA ASP A 190 25.99 1.25 13.80
C ASP A 190 27.18 0.91 14.72
N ASN A 191 28.07 0.03 14.26
CA ASN A 191 29.22 -0.48 15.02
C ASN A 191 28.86 -1.19 16.34
N ALA A 192 27.59 -1.60 16.51
CA ALA A 192 27.17 -2.40 17.65
C ALA A 192 27.91 -3.75 17.68
N SER A 193 28.02 -4.32 18.88
CA SER A 193 28.61 -5.64 19.11
C SER A 193 27.79 -6.40 20.13
N LEU A 194 27.81 -7.73 20.06
CA LEU A 194 27.20 -8.59 21.09
C LEU A 194 28.29 -9.27 21.91
N GLU A 195 27.99 -9.50 23.18
CA GLU A 195 28.84 -10.25 24.10
C GLU A 195 28.57 -11.74 23.99
N THR A 196 29.62 -12.55 24.16
CA THR A 196 29.46 -14.01 24.25
C THR A 196 28.69 -14.36 25.52
N GLY A 197 27.72 -15.27 25.43
CA GLY A 197 26.88 -15.70 26.56
C GLY A 197 25.51 -15.03 26.62
N SER A 198 25.37 -13.82 26.08
CA SER A 198 24.08 -13.09 26.08
C SER A 198 22.97 -13.87 25.34
N PHE A 199 21.76 -13.81 25.88
CA PHE A 199 20.54 -14.26 25.20
C PHE A 199 19.88 -13.08 24.50
N VAL A 200 19.65 -13.18 23.20
CA VAL A 200 19.23 -12.07 22.35
C VAL A 200 18.02 -12.43 21.50
N ASN A 201 17.16 -11.45 21.25
CA ASN A 201 16.18 -11.45 20.16
C ASN A 201 16.76 -10.61 19.01
N VAL A 202 16.81 -11.19 17.80
CA VAL A 202 17.37 -10.56 16.60
C VAL A 202 16.32 -10.62 15.50
N LEU A 203 15.91 -9.46 15.00
CA LEU A 203 15.08 -9.31 13.81
C LEU A 203 15.95 -8.79 12.67
N GLY A 204 15.96 -9.48 11.53
CA GLY A 204 16.76 -9.04 10.39
C GLY A 204 16.42 -9.73 9.07
N ILE A 205 17.06 -9.28 8.00
CA ILE A 205 16.97 -9.93 6.68
C ILE A 205 18.00 -11.05 6.60
N VAL A 206 17.54 -12.22 6.17
CA VAL A 206 18.38 -13.42 6.06
C VAL A 206 18.90 -13.61 4.65
N ARG A 207 20.15 -14.06 4.54
CA ARG A 207 20.76 -14.64 3.35
C ARG A 207 21.09 -16.10 3.58
N VAL A 208 20.63 -16.95 2.66
CA VAL A 208 20.81 -18.41 2.76
C VAL A 208 21.67 -18.87 1.58
N TYR A 209 22.86 -19.39 1.89
CA TYR A 209 23.80 -19.94 0.91
C TYR A 209 24.19 -21.37 1.30
N GLY A 210 23.51 -22.34 0.70
CA GLY A 210 23.62 -23.76 1.11
C GLY A 210 23.22 -23.92 2.58
N ASN A 211 24.16 -24.40 3.41
CA ASN A 211 23.94 -24.59 4.85
C ASN A 211 24.27 -23.36 5.71
N LYS A 212 24.73 -22.26 5.09
CA LYS A 212 25.13 -21.05 5.80
C LYS A 212 23.98 -20.05 5.84
N ILE A 213 23.66 -19.57 7.03
CA ILE A 213 22.65 -18.55 7.27
C ILE A 213 23.36 -17.30 7.79
N THR A 214 23.24 -16.21 7.05
CA THR A 214 23.72 -14.88 7.47
C THR A 214 22.53 -13.98 7.68
N MET A 215 22.48 -13.25 8.78
CA MET A 215 21.43 -12.28 9.07
C MET A 215 22.04 -10.89 9.16
N TYR A 216 21.40 -9.93 8.49
CA TYR A 216 21.68 -8.51 8.64
C TYR A 216 20.63 -7.93 9.59
N ALA A 217 21.05 -7.65 10.82
CA ALA A 217 20.15 -7.25 11.88
C ALA A 217 19.56 -5.87 11.57
N TYR A 218 18.25 -5.79 11.74
CA TYR A 218 17.50 -4.54 11.74
C TYR A 218 17.30 -4.05 13.17
N ASN A 219 16.93 -4.96 14.07
CA ASN A 219 16.77 -4.70 15.49
C ASN A 219 17.38 -5.86 16.29
N VAL A 220 18.03 -5.54 17.42
CA VAL A 220 18.58 -6.51 18.36
C VAL A 220 18.24 -6.05 19.76
N THR A 221 17.65 -6.95 20.54
CA THR A 221 17.36 -6.74 21.96
C THR A 221 18.12 -7.79 22.76
N VAL A 222 18.89 -7.35 23.76
CA VAL A 222 19.47 -8.27 24.74
C VAL A 222 18.41 -8.56 25.80
N ILE A 223 18.08 -9.84 25.96
CA ILE A 223 17.06 -10.31 26.91
C ILE A 223 17.73 -10.58 28.26
N GLU A 224 18.87 -11.28 28.25
CA GLU A 224 19.62 -11.66 29.45
C GLU A 224 21.13 -11.62 29.19
N HIS A 225 21.89 -11.22 30.22
CA HIS A 225 23.34 -11.39 30.27
C HIS A 225 23.68 -12.58 31.16
N GLU A 226 24.61 -13.42 30.71
CA GLU A 226 25.15 -14.47 31.56
C GLU A 226 26.11 -13.82 32.57
N GLY A 227 25.70 -13.72 33.83
CA GLY A 227 26.49 -13.10 34.93
C GLY A 227 25.81 -11.97 35.72
N ALA A 228 24.49 -11.79 35.61
CA ALA A 228 23.71 -10.92 36.51
C ALA A 228 23.07 -11.74 37.64
N ASP A 229 23.93 -12.23 38.56
CA ASP A 229 23.59 -12.62 39.93
C ASP A 229 24.65 -12.02 40.87
#